data_AF-A0AAD8YDH7-F1
#
_entry.id   AF-A0AAD8YDH7-F1
#
_cell.length_a   1.000
_cell.length_b   1.000
_cell.length_c   1.000
_cell.angle_alpha   90.00
_cell.angle_beta   90.00
_cell.angle_gamma   90.00
#
_symmetry.space_group_name_H-M   'P 1'
#
loop_
_entity.id
_entity.type
_entity.pdbx_description
1 polymer ?
#
loop_
_entity_poly.entity_id
_entity_poly.type
_entity_poly.pdbx_seq_one_letter_code
_entity_poly.pdbx_strand_id
1 'polypeptide(L)'
;MGVLSNGLIGIGSSLKYLSLSDNSIGNEGLSTLVDALQTCTGLETLHLSGNDFSSAAAGLGSLSTLLQRYEVNLKHLELSSCRINDEGLRALSQGAANHCEEIDLFPNESITSTGLSYLSSSIRSDSCRVKTLYLQGMQIGDDGMEVLGQGLVGNQSLIRLHLVHLDEGLRLLQQGGWPSPQHYATWGETIQPQQISRYLQLNGRHPRYAARCKILMSHKHLDMAPLLHWGLKFLPLAVAWFERAKPCTALTIYDEDPDLRSPDLRRRVLDESDEAFESRALSAVYEFVRGMPMEVMKSRNELALAAAYDEKIARIEEESKLALEQRDRKNLQLEEEIARLKGENERLSGIVEVVRKSLGD
;
A
#
# COMPACT_ATOMS: atom_id res chain seq x y z
N MET A 1 20.34 22.79 12.90
CA MET A 1 20.41 23.33 11.52
C MET A 1 21.51 24.35 11.29
N GLY A 2 21.71 25.39 12.12
CA GLY A 2 22.74 26.43 11.85
C GLY A 2 24.18 25.91 11.71
N VAL A 3 24.64 25.00 12.58
CA VAL A 3 25.99 24.43 12.50
C VAL A 3 26.21 23.62 11.21
N LEU A 4 25.23 22.78 10.85
CA LEU A 4 25.24 22.03 9.59
C LEU A 4 25.30 22.97 8.38
N SER A 5 24.52 24.05 8.41
CA SER A 5 24.43 25.03 7.33
C SER A 5 25.78 25.70 7.08
N ASN A 6 26.49 26.09 8.15
CA ASN A 6 27.85 26.61 8.03
C ASN A 6 28.84 25.57 7.47
N GLY A 7 28.70 24.31 7.87
CA GLY A 7 29.49 23.21 7.32
C GLY A 7 29.26 23.01 5.82
N LEU A 8 28.01 23.05 5.36
CA LEU A 8 27.64 22.93 3.95
C LEU A 8 28.23 24.08 3.12
N ILE A 9 28.15 25.31 3.63
CA ILE A 9 28.78 26.50 3.01
C ILE A 9 30.28 26.30 2.84
N GLY A 10 30.96 25.70 3.83
CA GLY A 10 32.39 25.42 3.78
C GLY A 10 32.78 24.31 2.79
N ILE A 11 31.93 23.29 2.61
CA ILE A 11 32.15 22.21 1.64
C ILE A 11 31.91 22.69 0.19
N GLY A 12 30.90 23.54 0.01
CA GLY A 12 30.53 24.15 -1.27
C GLY A 12 30.25 23.11 -2.36
N SER A 13 30.77 23.35 -3.56
CA SER A 13 30.50 22.58 -4.78
C SER A 13 31.10 21.16 -4.83
N SER A 14 31.89 20.77 -3.82
CA SER A 14 32.44 19.42 -3.74
C SER A 14 31.44 18.37 -3.25
N LEU A 15 30.36 18.80 -2.59
CA LEU A 15 29.33 17.90 -2.07
C LEU A 15 28.52 17.29 -3.22
N LYS A 16 28.49 15.96 -3.30
CA LYS A 16 27.72 15.20 -4.30
C LYS A 16 26.45 14.56 -3.77
N TYR A 17 26.50 14.13 -2.50
CA TYR A 17 25.42 13.41 -1.83
C TYR A 17 25.20 14.01 -0.45
N LEU A 18 23.95 14.29 -0.11
CA LEU A 18 23.54 14.74 1.22
C LEU A 18 22.29 13.97 1.63
N SER A 19 22.37 13.24 2.75
CA SER A 19 21.20 12.67 3.41
C SER A 19 21.03 13.31 4.77
N LEU A 20 19.83 13.83 5.00
CA LEU A 20 19.35 14.36 6.26
C LEU A 20 18.01 13.71 6.62
N SER A 21 17.86 12.45 6.25
CA SER A 21 16.70 11.62 6.57
C SER A 21 16.50 11.52 8.08
N ASP A 22 15.25 11.55 8.55
CA ASP A 22 14.84 11.37 9.95
C ASP A 22 15.50 12.36 10.93
N ASN A 23 15.71 13.61 10.52
CA ASN A 23 16.38 14.65 11.34
C ASN A 23 15.43 15.68 11.97
N SER A 24 14.11 15.45 11.94
CA SER A 24 13.10 16.37 12.48
C SER A 24 13.21 17.80 11.93
N ILE A 25 13.58 17.94 10.65
CA ILE A 25 13.66 19.23 9.97
C ILE A 25 12.24 19.73 9.71
N GLY A 26 11.88 20.88 10.30
CA GLY A 26 10.63 21.60 10.00
C GLY A 26 10.82 22.74 8.98
N ASN A 27 9.79 23.58 8.82
CA ASN A 27 9.79 24.69 7.84
C ASN A 27 11.00 25.63 7.93
N GLU A 28 11.33 26.13 9.13
CA GLU A 28 12.49 27.02 9.33
C GLU A 28 13.81 26.31 9.04
N GLY A 29 13.88 25.03 9.42
CA GLY A 29 15.04 24.18 9.18
C GLY A 29 15.28 23.95 7.69
N LEU A 30 14.21 23.67 6.93
CA LEU A 30 14.27 23.51 5.48
C LEU A 30 14.69 24.81 4.80
N SER A 31 14.15 25.96 5.23
CA SER A 31 14.55 27.27 4.70
C SER A 31 16.04 27.53 4.93
N THR A 32 16.52 27.30 6.15
CA THR A 32 17.95 27.45 6.50
C THR A 32 18.83 26.49 5.69
N LEU A 33 18.36 25.26 5.47
CA LEU A 33 19.06 24.28 4.64
C LEU A 33 19.19 24.76 3.19
N VAL A 34 18.09 25.23 2.60
CA VAL A 34 18.09 25.70 1.21
C VAL A 34 19.07 26.87 1.02
N ASP A 35 19.13 27.79 1.97
CA ASP A 35 20.09 28.89 1.95
C ASP A 35 21.55 28.39 1.93
N ALA A 36 21.86 27.38 2.72
CA ALA A 36 23.19 26.76 2.71
C ALA A 36 23.50 26.02 1.39
N LEU A 37 22.49 25.32 0.85
CA LEU A 37 22.59 24.56 -0.39
C LEU A 37 22.84 25.42 -1.63
N GLN A 38 22.64 26.75 -1.55
CA GLN A 38 22.98 27.68 -2.64
C GLN A 38 24.45 27.59 -3.07
N THR A 39 25.34 27.17 -2.16
CA THR A 39 26.78 27.00 -2.43
C THR A 39 27.16 25.60 -2.91
N CYS A 40 26.24 24.62 -2.75
CA CYS A 40 26.45 23.21 -3.06
C CYS A 40 26.04 22.88 -4.50
N THR A 41 26.52 23.63 -5.49
CA THR A 41 26.14 23.46 -6.91
C THR A 41 26.50 22.09 -7.50
N GLY A 42 27.43 21.38 -6.89
CA GLY A 42 27.81 20.02 -7.29
C GLY A 42 26.86 18.93 -6.82
N LEU A 43 25.87 19.23 -5.97
CA LEU A 43 24.99 18.24 -5.34
C LEU A 43 24.13 17.51 -6.39
N GLU A 44 24.20 16.18 -6.38
CA GLU A 44 23.46 15.31 -7.30
C GLU A 44 22.34 14.53 -6.60
N THR A 45 22.46 14.31 -5.29
CA THR A 45 21.49 13.54 -4.50
C THR A 45 21.19 14.22 -3.18
N LEU A 46 19.90 14.42 -2.90
CA LEU A 46 19.40 15.01 -1.66
C LEU A 46 18.29 14.13 -1.07
N HIS A 47 18.56 13.54 0.10
CA HIS A 47 17.58 12.74 0.83
C HIS A 47 17.09 13.50 2.06
N LEU A 48 15.78 13.71 2.13
CA LEU A 48 15.10 14.43 3.21
C LEU A 48 13.97 13.59 3.83
N SER A 49 13.99 12.28 3.62
CA SER A 49 12.94 11.38 4.09
C SER A 49 12.65 11.50 5.59
N GLY A 50 11.41 11.27 6.01
CA GLY A 50 11.04 11.22 7.44
C GLY A 50 11.13 12.56 8.20
N ASN A 51 11.24 13.69 7.51
CA ASN A 51 11.17 15.03 8.10
C ASN A 51 9.75 15.62 7.99
N ASP A 52 9.32 16.47 8.92
CA ASP A 52 7.95 17.00 8.91
C ASP A 52 7.83 18.30 8.10
N PHE A 53 7.30 18.19 6.88
CA PHE A 53 7.06 19.29 5.96
C PHE A 53 5.58 19.66 5.79
N SER A 54 4.72 19.24 6.73
CA SER A 54 3.27 19.52 6.71
C SER A 54 2.91 21.01 6.67
N SER A 55 3.80 21.89 7.11
CA SER A 55 3.65 23.35 7.10
C SER A 55 4.82 24.07 6.41
N ALA A 56 5.57 23.36 5.55
CA ALA A 56 6.81 23.84 4.95
C ALA A 56 6.68 24.32 3.50
N ALA A 57 5.51 24.81 3.08
CA ALA A 57 5.28 25.25 1.71
C ALA A 57 6.26 26.36 1.26
N ALA A 58 6.61 27.29 2.15
CA ALA A 58 7.61 28.31 1.87
C ALA A 58 9.01 27.70 1.65
N GLY A 59 9.47 26.82 2.54
CA GLY A 59 10.76 26.13 2.38
C GLY A 59 10.84 25.25 1.13
N LEU A 60 9.75 24.55 0.79
CA LEU A 60 9.63 23.76 -0.44
C LEU A 60 9.63 24.65 -1.70
N GLY A 61 9.04 25.84 -1.63
CA GLY A 61 9.11 26.84 -2.70
C GLY A 61 10.53 27.41 -2.88
N SER A 62 11.25 27.64 -1.79
CA SER A 62 12.67 28.01 -1.85
C SER A 62 13.51 26.90 -2.47
N LEU A 63 13.27 25.64 -2.10
CA LEU A 63 13.92 24.49 -2.73
C LEU A 63 13.62 24.42 -4.23
N SER A 64 12.36 24.60 -4.62
CA SER A 64 11.93 24.67 -6.03
C SER A 64 12.68 25.76 -6.80
N THR A 65 12.87 26.92 -6.19
CA THR A 65 13.61 28.06 -6.79
C THR A 65 15.09 27.74 -6.93
N LEU A 66 15.70 27.10 -5.92
CA LEU A 66 17.09 26.65 -5.96
C LEU A 66 17.32 25.66 -7.10
N LEU A 67 16.43 24.67 -7.25
CA LEU A 67 16.51 23.65 -8.30
C LEU A 67 16.46 24.22 -9.72
N GLN A 68 15.75 25.35 -9.90
CA GLN A 68 15.63 26.02 -11.20
C GLN A 68 16.89 26.77 -11.64
N ARG A 69 17.90 26.89 -10.77
CA ARG A 69 19.17 27.51 -11.14
C ARG A 69 19.96 26.58 -12.05
N TYR A 70 20.47 27.13 -13.15
CA TYR A 70 21.24 26.36 -14.14
C TYR A 70 22.53 25.74 -13.58
N GLU A 71 23.09 26.27 -12.49
CA GLU A 71 24.29 25.72 -11.84
C GLU A 71 24.01 24.45 -11.02
N VAL A 72 22.74 24.22 -10.65
CA VAL A 72 22.33 23.09 -9.81
C VAL A 72 21.98 21.90 -10.69
N ASN A 73 22.56 20.73 -10.41
CA ASN A 73 22.30 19.50 -11.15
C ASN A 73 21.86 18.35 -10.23
N LEU A 74 20.84 18.62 -9.42
CA LEU A 74 20.27 17.62 -8.54
C LEU A 74 19.51 16.58 -9.35
N LYS A 75 19.98 15.33 -9.34
CA LYS A 75 19.37 14.21 -10.08
C LYS A 75 18.33 13.48 -9.25
N HIS A 76 18.61 13.25 -7.97
CA HIS A 76 17.77 12.43 -7.08
C HIS A 76 17.29 13.26 -5.88
N LEU A 77 15.97 13.36 -5.73
CA LEU A 77 15.31 14.03 -4.63
C LEU A 77 14.38 13.05 -3.90
N GLU A 78 14.72 12.72 -2.66
CA GLU A 78 13.90 11.85 -1.81
C GLU A 78 13.19 12.69 -0.73
N LEU A 79 11.86 12.68 -0.77
CA LEU A 79 10.94 13.36 0.15
C LEU A 79 9.89 12.37 0.71
N SER A 80 10.32 11.13 0.89
CA SER A 80 9.52 10.02 1.40
C SER A 80 9.10 10.26 2.86
N SER A 81 7.87 9.92 3.25
CA SER A 81 7.37 10.08 4.63
C SER A 81 7.47 11.52 5.18
N CYS A 82 7.35 12.54 4.33
CA CYS A 82 7.57 13.93 4.73
C CYS A 82 6.33 14.71 5.18
N ARG A 83 5.14 14.08 5.18
CA ARG A 83 3.84 14.72 5.45
C ARG A 83 3.56 15.95 4.57
N ILE A 84 4.11 15.99 3.36
CA ILE A 84 3.85 17.05 2.38
C ILE A 84 2.35 17.06 2.06
N ASN A 85 1.76 18.25 1.97
CA ASN A 85 0.37 18.46 1.58
C ASN A 85 0.28 19.07 0.17
N ASP A 86 -0.95 19.32 -0.31
CA ASP A 86 -1.19 19.90 -1.63
C ASP A 86 -0.47 21.25 -1.86
N GLU A 87 -0.41 22.10 -0.84
CA GLU A 87 0.27 23.40 -0.95
C GLU A 87 1.79 23.25 -1.04
N GLY A 88 2.36 22.35 -0.25
CA GLY A 88 3.77 22.01 -0.32
C GLY A 88 4.15 21.42 -1.68
N LEU A 89 3.33 20.51 -2.21
CA LEU A 89 3.57 19.94 -3.54
C LEU A 89 3.43 21.01 -4.63
N ARG A 90 2.42 21.89 -4.56
CA ARG A 90 2.28 23.03 -5.46
C ARG A 90 3.55 23.89 -5.52
N ALA A 91 4.13 24.21 -4.37
CA ALA A 91 5.33 25.02 -4.28
C ALA A 91 6.57 24.32 -4.88
N LEU A 92 6.66 23.00 -4.72
CA LEU A 92 7.80 22.19 -5.17
C LEU A 92 7.75 21.81 -6.66
N SER A 93 6.54 21.58 -7.19
CA SER A 93 6.27 20.82 -8.42
C SER A 93 7.14 21.23 -9.61
N GLN A 94 7.24 22.52 -9.90
CA GLN A 94 7.91 23.01 -11.09
C GLN A 94 9.43 22.77 -11.05
N GLY A 95 10.08 23.12 -9.93
CA GLY A 95 11.52 22.93 -9.77
C GLY A 95 11.91 21.46 -9.77
N ALA A 96 11.17 20.63 -9.02
CA ALA A 96 11.44 19.21 -8.97
C ALA A 96 11.23 18.53 -10.33
N ALA A 97 10.09 18.79 -11.01
CA ALA A 97 9.78 18.14 -12.29
C ALA A 97 10.72 18.53 -13.44
N ASN A 98 11.22 19.76 -13.45
CA ASN A 98 12.06 20.26 -14.55
C ASN A 98 13.55 20.05 -14.33
N HIS A 99 14.00 19.72 -13.11
CA HIS A 99 15.42 19.69 -12.79
C HIS A 99 15.89 18.38 -12.15
N CYS A 100 15.00 17.54 -11.63
CA CYS A 100 15.34 16.21 -11.10
C CYS A 100 15.05 15.10 -12.12
N GLU A 101 15.84 14.02 -12.06
CA GLU A 101 15.64 12.80 -12.86
C GLU A 101 14.85 11.74 -12.08
N GLU A 102 14.91 11.77 -10.76
CA GLU A 102 14.22 10.85 -9.86
C GLU A 102 13.65 11.61 -8.68
N ILE A 103 12.35 11.43 -8.45
CA ILE A 103 11.63 12.04 -7.33
C ILE A 103 10.90 10.94 -6.58
N ASP A 104 11.17 10.85 -5.27
CA ASP A 104 10.41 9.99 -4.36
C ASP A 104 9.52 10.83 -3.44
N LEU A 105 8.20 10.67 -3.57
CA LEU A 105 7.18 11.30 -2.73
C LEU A 105 6.41 10.28 -1.89
N PHE A 106 6.83 9.01 -1.84
CA PHE A 106 6.13 7.97 -1.10
C PHE A 106 6.65 7.84 0.34
N PRO A 107 5.80 7.65 1.35
CA PRO A 107 4.39 8.01 1.44
C PRO A 107 4.23 9.48 1.85
N ASN A 108 3.38 10.21 1.14
CA ASN A 108 2.87 11.50 1.60
C ASN A 108 1.34 11.49 1.46
N GLU A 109 0.66 11.08 2.53
CA GLU A 109 -0.78 10.82 2.55
C GLU A 109 -1.65 12.08 2.43
N SER A 110 -1.11 13.25 2.80
CA SER A 110 -1.81 14.53 2.74
C SER A 110 -1.85 15.17 1.35
N ILE A 111 -1.30 14.50 0.33
CA ILE A 111 -1.40 14.93 -1.07
C ILE A 111 -2.64 14.30 -1.70
N THR A 112 -3.53 15.14 -2.18
CA THR A 112 -4.78 14.78 -2.86
C THR A 112 -4.64 14.94 -4.37
N SER A 113 -5.73 14.71 -5.11
CA SER A 113 -5.83 15.01 -6.54
C SER A 113 -5.51 16.48 -6.87
N THR A 114 -5.80 17.41 -5.95
CA THR A 114 -5.48 18.83 -6.12
C THR A 114 -3.97 19.05 -6.14
N GLY A 115 -3.24 18.49 -5.17
CA GLY A 115 -1.77 18.54 -5.14
C GLY A 115 -1.17 17.93 -6.41
N LEU A 116 -1.64 16.73 -6.77
CA LEU A 116 -1.17 16.03 -7.96
C LEU A 116 -1.42 16.80 -9.27
N SER A 117 -2.42 17.67 -9.34
CA SER A 117 -2.67 18.49 -10.54
C SER A 117 -1.53 19.46 -10.85
N TYR A 118 -0.85 19.97 -9.82
CA TYR A 118 0.32 20.84 -9.99
C TYR A 118 1.52 20.05 -10.49
N LEU A 119 1.76 18.87 -9.92
CA LEU A 119 2.83 17.97 -10.36
C LEU A 119 2.58 17.50 -11.80
N SER A 120 1.35 17.09 -12.11
CA SER A 120 0.95 16.61 -13.44
C SER A 120 1.10 17.70 -14.50
N SER A 121 0.74 18.95 -14.17
CA SER A 121 0.96 20.09 -15.06
C SER A 121 2.44 20.36 -15.31
N SER A 122 3.30 20.12 -14.31
CA SER A 122 4.74 20.29 -14.42
C SER A 122 5.39 19.15 -15.22
N ILE A 123 4.93 17.92 -15.04
CA ILE A 123 5.39 16.74 -15.80
C ILE A 123 5.03 16.85 -17.28
N ARG A 124 3.86 17.43 -17.62
CA ARG A 124 3.45 17.66 -19.01
C ARG A 124 4.33 18.66 -19.76
N SER A 125 5.10 19.48 -19.06
CA SER A 125 5.98 20.48 -19.67
C SER A 125 7.09 19.82 -20.49
N ASP A 126 7.46 20.43 -21.63
CA ASP A 126 8.60 20.01 -22.45
C ASP A 126 9.94 20.05 -21.67
N SER A 127 10.00 20.85 -20.60
CA SER A 127 11.16 20.96 -19.72
C SER A 127 11.24 19.85 -18.68
N CYS A 128 10.28 18.92 -18.62
CA CYS A 128 10.27 17.87 -17.61
C CYS A 128 11.47 16.91 -17.80
N ARG A 129 12.26 16.71 -16.74
CA ARG A 129 13.43 15.82 -16.73
C ARG A 129 13.24 14.52 -15.97
N VAL A 130 12.12 14.39 -15.27
CA VAL A 130 11.84 13.22 -14.40
C VAL A 130 11.76 11.96 -15.25
N LYS A 131 12.61 10.99 -14.94
CA LYS A 131 12.61 9.65 -15.52
C LYS A 131 11.98 8.62 -14.60
N THR A 132 12.08 8.81 -13.28
CA THR A 132 11.53 7.89 -12.28
C THR A 132 10.73 8.68 -11.25
N LEU A 133 9.48 8.29 -11.03
CA LEU A 133 8.59 8.93 -10.07
C LEU A 133 7.97 7.88 -9.15
N TYR A 134 8.12 8.07 -7.84
CA TYR A 134 7.52 7.20 -6.83
C TYR A 134 6.35 7.89 -6.16
N LEU A 135 5.15 7.36 -6.40
CA LEU A 135 3.89 7.81 -5.82
C LEU A 135 3.12 6.64 -5.17
N GLN A 136 3.77 5.49 -4.95
CA GLN A 136 3.16 4.39 -4.20
C GLN A 136 2.67 4.91 -2.83
N GLY A 137 1.66 4.28 -2.22
CA GLY A 137 1.17 4.60 -0.87
C GLY A 137 0.58 6.00 -0.67
N MET A 138 0.37 6.78 -1.73
CA MET A 138 -0.37 8.04 -1.67
C MET A 138 -1.87 7.77 -1.82
N GLN A 139 -2.74 8.58 -1.18
CA GLN A 139 -4.20 8.46 -1.31
C GLN A 139 -4.69 9.15 -2.61
N ILE A 140 -4.20 8.67 -3.75
CA ILE A 140 -4.41 9.32 -5.07
C ILE A 140 -5.87 9.24 -5.53
N GLY A 141 -6.52 8.09 -5.34
CA GLY A 141 -7.89 7.83 -5.82
C GLY A 141 -8.04 7.94 -7.34
N ASP A 142 -9.27 7.76 -7.85
CA ASP A 142 -9.53 7.79 -9.29
C ASP A 142 -9.34 9.20 -9.88
N ASP A 143 -9.80 10.24 -9.18
CA ASP A 143 -9.62 11.64 -9.58
C ASP A 143 -8.14 12.03 -9.73
N GLY A 144 -7.29 11.59 -8.79
CA GLY A 144 -5.86 11.85 -8.86
C GLY A 144 -5.19 11.10 -10.00
N MET A 145 -5.68 9.90 -10.35
CA MET A 145 -5.21 9.14 -11.50
C MET A 145 -5.63 9.74 -12.84
N GLU A 146 -6.83 10.30 -12.93
CA GLU A 146 -7.28 11.05 -14.11
C GLU A 146 -6.35 12.24 -14.36
N VAL A 147 -6.09 13.01 -13.31
CA VAL A 147 -5.21 14.19 -13.35
C VAL A 147 -3.78 13.79 -13.73
N LEU A 148 -3.25 12.71 -13.15
CA LEU A 148 -1.92 12.19 -13.49
C LEU A 148 -1.87 11.72 -14.95
N GLY A 149 -2.90 11.01 -15.42
CA GLY A 149 -3.02 10.57 -16.80
C GLY A 149 -2.98 11.74 -17.79
N GLN A 150 -3.71 12.82 -17.51
CA GLN A 150 -3.67 14.03 -18.33
C GLN A 150 -2.29 14.71 -18.36
N GLY A 151 -1.50 14.57 -17.29
CA GLY A 151 -0.12 15.07 -17.22
C GLY A 151 0.87 14.23 -18.03
N LEU A 152 0.59 12.93 -18.17
CA LEU A 152 1.45 11.99 -18.90
C LEU A 152 1.19 11.97 -20.40
N VAL A 153 0.03 12.45 -20.86
CA VAL A 153 -0.25 12.60 -22.29
C VAL A 153 0.82 13.50 -22.92
N GLY A 154 1.62 12.94 -23.82
CA GLY A 154 2.69 13.65 -24.52
C GLY A 154 4.00 13.83 -23.72
N ASN A 155 4.06 13.37 -22.47
CA ASN A 155 5.33 13.34 -21.74
C ASN A 155 6.29 12.32 -22.39
N GLN A 156 7.53 12.74 -22.63
CA GLN A 156 8.58 11.91 -23.26
C GLN A 156 9.73 11.57 -22.32
N SER A 157 9.74 12.12 -21.11
CA SER A 157 10.86 12.00 -20.17
C SER A 157 10.67 10.90 -19.13
N LEU A 158 9.43 10.69 -18.66
CA LEU A 158 9.11 9.75 -17.59
C LEU A 158 9.14 8.31 -18.09
N ILE A 159 10.10 7.52 -17.62
CA ILE A 159 10.33 6.13 -18.02
C ILE A 159 9.70 5.16 -17.03
N ARG A 160 9.76 5.49 -15.74
CA ARG A 160 9.31 4.67 -14.61
C ARG A 160 8.37 5.44 -13.71
N LEU A 161 7.22 4.84 -13.42
CA LEU A 161 6.24 5.37 -12.49
C LEU A 161 5.82 4.25 -11.56
N HIS A 162 5.98 4.49 -10.26
CA HIS A 162 5.63 3.55 -9.21
C HIS A 162 4.34 4.04 -8.54
N LEU A 163 3.32 3.19 -8.54
CA LEU A 163 1.98 3.46 -8.03
C LEU A 163 1.46 2.26 -7.24
N VAL A 164 0.48 2.47 -6.36
CA VAL A 164 -0.28 1.40 -5.70
C VAL A 164 -1.54 1.07 -6.49
N HIS A 165 -1.95 -0.20 -6.40
CA HIS A 165 -3.11 -0.80 -7.06
C HIS A 165 -4.37 0.06 -7.05
N LEU A 166 -4.76 0.56 -8.23
CA LEU A 166 -6.11 1.01 -8.55
C LEU A 166 -6.42 0.59 -9.99
N ASP A 167 -7.32 -0.39 -10.15
CA ASP A 167 -7.69 -0.98 -11.44
C ASP A 167 -8.27 0.04 -12.44
N GLU A 168 -8.91 1.11 -11.95
CA GLU A 168 -9.53 2.18 -12.76
C GLU A 168 -8.47 3.15 -13.35
N GLY A 169 -7.45 3.51 -12.57
CA GLY A 169 -6.39 4.43 -12.97
C GLY A 169 -5.53 3.90 -14.13
N LEU A 170 -5.32 2.58 -14.17
CA LEU A 170 -4.65 1.90 -15.30
C LEU A 170 -5.39 2.09 -16.63
N ARG A 171 -6.73 2.07 -16.62
CA ARG A 171 -7.54 2.27 -17.83
C ARG A 171 -7.35 3.68 -18.39
N LEU A 172 -7.30 4.68 -17.51
CA LEU A 172 -7.13 6.09 -17.89
C LEU A 172 -5.73 6.37 -18.44
N LEU A 173 -4.69 5.79 -17.82
CA LEU A 173 -3.32 5.84 -18.33
C LEU A 173 -3.21 5.23 -19.74
N GLN A 174 -3.85 4.07 -19.96
CA GLN A 174 -3.84 3.38 -21.25
C GLN A 174 -4.58 4.16 -22.35
N GLN A 175 -5.68 4.85 -22.01
CA GLN A 175 -6.37 5.74 -22.95
C GLN A 175 -5.48 6.93 -23.38
N GLY A 176 -4.61 7.39 -22.48
CA GLY A 176 -3.58 8.41 -22.76
C GLY A 176 -2.34 7.90 -23.50
N GLY A 177 -2.25 6.60 -23.79
CA GLY A 177 -1.12 5.99 -24.52
C GLY A 177 0.06 5.54 -23.64
N TRP A 178 -0.12 5.47 -22.32
CA TRP A 178 0.91 5.06 -21.37
C TRP A 178 0.51 3.78 -20.61
N PRO A 179 1.41 2.80 -20.39
CA PRO A 179 2.81 2.76 -20.80
C PRO A 179 3.00 2.36 -22.28
N SER A 180 4.01 2.94 -22.93
CA SER A 180 4.52 2.46 -24.22
C SER A 180 5.63 1.40 -24.01
N PRO A 181 6.10 0.67 -25.06
CA PRO A 181 7.13 -0.37 -24.93
C PRO A 181 8.46 0.06 -24.28
N GLN A 182 8.70 1.37 -24.11
CA GLN A 182 9.88 1.94 -23.46
C GLN A 182 9.64 2.30 -21.97
N HIS A 183 8.41 2.14 -21.47
CA HIS A 183 7.98 2.54 -20.13
C HIS A 183 7.76 1.34 -19.22
N TYR A 184 8.28 1.40 -17.99
CA TYR A 184 8.16 0.32 -17.00
C TYR A 184 7.43 0.83 -15.77
N ALA A 185 6.23 0.31 -15.52
CA ALA A 185 5.51 0.52 -14.26
C ALA A 185 5.81 -0.65 -13.32
N THR A 186 6.33 -0.36 -12.13
CA THR A 186 6.56 -1.36 -11.07
C THR A 186 5.59 -1.10 -9.93
N TRP A 187 4.77 -2.10 -9.67
CA TRP A 187 3.69 -2.11 -8.69
C TRP A 187 4.21 -2.78 -7.42
N GLY A 188 4.17 -2.11 -6.27
CA GLY A 188 4.38 -2.76 -4.98
C GLY A 188 3.03 -3.29 -4.47
N GLU A 189 2.86 -4.48 -3.91
CA GLU A 189 3.78 -5.58 -3.60
C GLU A 189 4.02 -6.48 -4.82
N THR A 190 5.20 -7.09 -4.87
CA THR A 190 5.74 -7.89 -5.97
C THR A 190 4.73 -8.86 -6.60
N ILE A 191 3.98 -8.41 -7.62
CA ILE A 191 3.52 -9.32 -8.66
C ILE A 191 4.79 -9.73 -9.38
N GLN A 192 5.31 -10.92 -9.05
CA GLN A 192 6.50 -11.46 -9.68
C GLN A 192 6.32 -11.35 -11.21
N PRO A 193 7.34 -11.02 -12.01
CA PRO A 193 7.23 -10.97 -13.48
C PRO A 193 6.57 -12.23 -14.08
N GLN A 194 6.72 -13.36 -13.39
CA GLN A 194 6.07 -14.63 -13.66
C GLN A 194 4.54 -14.58 -13.53
N GLN A 195 3.99 -13.87 -12.53
CA GLN A 195 2.55 -13.66 -12.37
C GLN A 195 1.97 -12.74 -13.46
N ILE A 196 2.67 -11.69 -13.89
CA ILE A 196 2.24 -10.82 -15.02
C ILE A 196 2.18 -11.60 -16.33
N SER A 197 3.22 -12.38 -16.62
CA SER A 197 3.26 -13.25 -17.81
C SER A 197 2.12 -14.26 -17.79
N ARG A 198 1.83 -14.85 -16.61
CA ARG A 198 0.67 -15.74 -16.41
C ARG A 198 -0.66 -15.01 -16.62
N TYR A 199 -0.82 -13.77 -16.15
CA TYR A 199 -2.03 -12.98 -16.38
C TYR A 199 -2.27 -12.68 -17.85
N LEU A 200 -1.20 -12.37 -18.61
CA LEU A 200 -1.28 -12.09 -20.04
C LEU A 200 -1.60 -13.38 -20.83
N GLN A 201 -0.95 -14.50 -20.51
CA GLN A 201 -1.23 -15.81 -21.11
C GLN A 201 -2.65 -16.29 -20.79
N LEU A 202 -3.12 -16.10 -19.55
CA LEU A 202 -4.48 -16.46 -19.14
C LEU A 202 -5.54 -15.60 -19.84
N ASN A 203 -5.30 -14.30 -20.00
CA ASN A 203 -6.19 -13.42 -20.77
C ASN A 203 -6.25 -13.82 -22.25
N GLY A 204 -5.11 -14.22 -22.85
CA GLY A 204 -5.05 -14.64 -24.24
C GLY A 204 -5.75 -15.97 -24.52
N ARG A 205 -5.65 -16.96 -23.62
CA ARG A 205 -6.21 -18.31 -23.82
C ARG A 205 -7.62 -18.47 -23.26
N HIS A 206 -7.91 -17.86 -22.11
CA HIS A 206 -9.14 -18.08 -21.35
C HIS A 206 -9.70 -16.78 -20.75
N PRO A 207 -10.09 -15.78 -21.57
CA PRO A 207 -10.45 -14.44 -21.11
C PRO A 207 -11.58 -14.41 -20.07
N ARG A 208 -12.57 -15.30 -20.19
CA ARG A 208 -13.69 -15.41 -19.23
C ARG A 208 -13.28 -16.01 -17.87
N TYR A 209 -12.24 -16.84 -17.85
CA TYR A 209 -11.70 -17.41 -16.61
C TYR A 209 -10.69 -16.46 -15.98
N ALA A 210 -9.93 -15.74 -16.79
CA ALA A 210 -8.93 -14.78 -16.34
C ALA A 210 -9.51 -13.74 -15.38
N ALA A 211 -10.69 -13.19 -15.70
CA ALA A 211 -11.38 -12.25 -14.81
C ALA A 211 -11.71 -12.86 -13.44
N ARG A 212 -12.20 -14.11 -13.39
CA ARG A 212 -12.53 -14.79 -12.13
C ARG A 212 -11.29 -15.09 -11.31
N CYS A 213 -10.24 -15.60 -11.95
CA CYS A 213 -9.02 -15.93 -11.25
C CYS A 213 -8.32 -14.67 -10.72
N LYS A 214 -8.38 -13.53 -11.44
CA LYS A 214 -7.92 -12.22 -10.94
C LYS A 214 -8.65 -11.80 -9.67
N ILE A 215 -9.99 -11.87 -9.68
CA ILE A 215 -10.81 -11.55 -8.48
C ILE A 215 -10.39 -12.43 -7.29
N LEU A 216 -10.21 -13.75 -7.50
CA LEU A 216 -9.80 -14.67 -6.43
C LEU A 216 -8.35 -14.44 -5.95
N MET A 217 -7.44 -14.01 -6.82
CA MET A 217 -6.04 -13.73 -6.46
C MET A 217 -5.90 -12.42 -5.69
N SER A 218 -6.65 -11.39 -6.08
CA SER A 218 -6.58 -10.06 -5.48
C SER A 218 -7.39 -9.94 -4.18
N HIS A 219 -8.49 -10.69 -4.07
CA HIS A 219 -9.40 -10.63 -2.91
C HIS A 219 -9.41 -11.95 -2.16
N LYS A 220 -8.45 -12.11 -1.24
CA LYS A 220 -8.41 -13.24 -0.30
C LYS A 220 -9.66 -13.31 0.59
N HIS A 221 -10.26 -12.15 0.86
CA HIS A 221 -11.57 -12.01 1.48
C HIS A 221 -12.50 -11.25 0.54
N LEU A 222 -13.73 -11.72 0.37
CA LEU A 222 -14.75 -11.09 -0.48
C LEU A 222 -15.79 -10.44 0.44
N ASP A 223 -15.75 -9.11 0.54
CA ASP A 223 -16.71 -8.32 1.32
C ASP A 223 -18.04 -8.20 0.57
N MET A 224 -19.09 -8.77 1.14
CA MET A 224 -20.44 -8.75 0.56
C MET A 224 -21.30 -7.59 1.10
N ALA A 225 -20.81 -6.80 2.06
CA ALA A 225 -21.57 -5.70 2.67
C ALA A 225 -22.14 -4.70 1.64
N PRO A 226 -21.39 -4.28 0.59
CA PRO A 226 -21.92 -3.37 -0.42
C PRO A 226 -23.09 -3.95 -1.22
N LEU A 227 -23.25 -5.28 -1.25
CA LEU A 227 -24.28 -5.95 -2.04
C LEU A 227 -25.53 -6.27 -1.22
N LEU A 228 -25.49 -6.07 0.10
CA LEU A 228 -26.64 -6.32 0.98
C LEU A 228 -27.86 -5.49 0.57
N HIS A 229 -27.69 -4.27 0.06
CA HIS A 229 -28.84 -3.44 -0.35
C HIS A 229 -29.68 -4.04 -1.50
N TRP A 230 -29.21 -5.09 -2.17
CA TRP A 230 -29.94 -5.83 -3.21
C TRP A 230 -30.81 -6.97 -2.66
N GLY A 231 -30.76 -7.22 -1.35
CA GLY A 231 -31.48 -8.31 -0.69
C GLY A 231 -30.90 -9.69 -1.01
N LEU A 232 -31.61 -10.75 -0.61
CA LEU A 232 -31.24 -12.14 -0.95
C LEU A 232 -31.31 -12.48 -2.45
N LYS A 233 -31.74 -11.56 -3.30
CA LYS A 233 -31.75 -11.75 -4.76
C LYS A 233 -30.36 -12.00 -5.34
N PHE A 234 -29.32 -11.48 -4.68
CA PHE A 234 -27.93 -11.66 -5.12
C PHE A 234 -27.31 -12.97 -4.65
N LEU A 235 -27.83 -13.60 -3.59
CA LEU A 235 -27.27 -14.83 -3.03
C LEU A 235 -27.16 -15.97 -4.06
N PRO A 236 -28.20 -16.28 -4.88
CA PRO A 236 -28.06 -17.27 -5.95
C PRO A 236 -27.00 -16.92 -7.00
N LEU A 237 -26.78 -15.62 -7.26
CA LEU A 237 -25.77 -15.15 -8.21
C LEU A 237 -24.35 -15.32 -7.64
N ALA A 238 -24.17 -15.04 -6.35
CA ALA A 238 -22.92 -15.26 -5.63
C ALA A 238 -22.54 -16.75 -5.61
N VAL A 239 -23.49 -17.62 -5.21
CA VAL A 239 -23.28 -19.08 -5.22
C VAL A 239 -22.94 -19.58 -6.63
N ALA A 240 -23.73 -19.17 -7.63
CA ALA A 240 -23.46 -19.56 -9.02
C ALA A 240 -22.13 -19.00 -9.56
N TRP A 241 -21.65 -17.87 -9.03
CA TRP A 241 -20.34 -17.33 -9.38
C TRP A 241 -19.20 -18.21 -8.83
N PHE A 242 -19.28 -18.65 -7.57
CA PHE A 242 -18.27 -19.55 -6.97
C PHE A 242 -18.22 -20.91 -7.69
N GLU A 243 -19.36 -21.49 -8.05
CA GLU A 243 -19.41 -22.71 -8.87
C GLU A 243 -18.67 -22.54 -10.21
N ARG A 244 -18.85 -21.38 -10.85
CA ARG A 244 -18.15 -21.04 -12.09
C ARG A 244 -16.67 -20.70 -11.89
N ALA A 245 -16.27 -20.33 -10.67
CA ALA A 245 -14.92 -19.93 -10.33
C ALA A 245 -14.06 -21.11 -9.83
N LYS A 246 -14.69 -22.19 -9.33
CA LYS A 246 -14.03 -23.41 -8.86
C LYS A 246 -12.97 -23.98 -9.81
N PRO A 247 -13.17 -24.02 -11.15
CA PRO A 247 -12.12 -24.47 -12.07
C PRO A 247 -10.82 -23.65 -12.05
N CYS A 248 -10.83 -22.41 -11.54
CA CYS A 248 -9.60 -21.60 -11.38
C CYS A 248 -8.60 -22.26 -10.43
N THR A 249 -9.04 -23.06 -9.45
CA THR A 249 -8.12 -23.76 -8.56
C THR A 249 -7.33 -24.81 -9.32
N ALA A 250 -7.94 -25.51 -10.29
CA ALA A 250 -7.31 -26.61 -11.03
C ALA A 250 -6.71 -26.21 -12.39
N LEU A 251 -6.94 -24.98 -12.86
CA LEU A 251 -6.46 -24.50 -14.16
C LEU A 251 -4.92 -24.39 -14.17
N THR A 252 -4.26 -24.86 -15.23
CA THR A 252 -2.80 -24.79 -15.40
C THR A 252 -2.42 -23.94 -16.62
N ILE A 253 -1.27 -23.26 -16.54
CA ILE A 253 -0.68 -22.49 -17.65
C ILE A 253 0.72 -23.04 -17.90
N TYR A 254 1.15 -23.09 -19.16
CA TYR A 254 2.49 -23.54 -19.56
C TYR A 254 3.45 -22.34 -19.54
N ASP A 255 4.61 -22.50 -18.89
CA ASP A 255 5.73 -21.58 -19.05
C ASP A 255 6.51 -22.02 -20.29
N GLU A 256 6.45 -21.25 -21.37
CA GLU A 256 7.25 -21.49 -22.57
C GLU A 256 8.60 -20.78 -22.40
N ASP A 257 9.44 -21.29 -21.50
CA ASP A 257 10.85 -20.93 -21.45
C ASP A 257 11.66 -21.99 -22.23
N PRO A 258 12.14 -21.68 -23.46
CA PRO A 258 12.85 -22.64 -24.28
C PRO A 258 14.23 -23.05 -23.72
N ASP A 259 14.80 -22.32 -22.75
CA ASP A 259 16.14 -22.59 -22.20
C ASP A 259 16.13 -23.42 -20.90
N LEU A 260 14.96 -23.74 -20.34
CA LEU A 260 14.84 -24.56 -19.14
C LEU A 260 14.15 -25.90 -19.44
N ARG A 261 14.96 -26.92 -19.73
CA ARG A 261 14.53 -28.33 -19.88
C ARG A 261 14.12 -28.95 -18.53
N SER A 262 13.02 -28.50 -17.93
CA SER A 262 12.42 -29.14 -16.75
C SER A 262 10.97 -29.57 -17.01
N PRO A 263 10.62 -30.86 -16.85
CA PRO A 263 9.27 -31.37 -17.04
C PRO A 263 8.26 -30.97 -15.94
N ASP A 264 8.68 -30.23 -14.91
CA ASP A 264 7.87 -29.94 -13.72
C ASP A 264 7.08 -28.62 -13.76
N LEU A 265 7.08 -27.85 -14.85
CA LEU A 265 6.49 -26.50 -14.86
C LEU A 265 4.98 -26.42 -15.22
N ARG A 266 4.15 -27.39 -14.82
CA ARG A 266 2.70 -27.17 -14.76
C ARG A 266 2.33 -26.51 -13.44
N ARG A 267 2.36 -25.17 -13.38
CA ARG A 267 1.91 -24.42 -12.19
C ARG A 267 0.42 -24.08 -12.27
N ARG A 268 -0.34 -24.44 -11.23
CA ARG A 268 -1.77 -24.11 -11.08
C ARG A 268 -1.96 -22.61 -10.92
N VAL A 269 -2.96 -22.03 -11.59
CA VAL A 269 -3.24 -20.58 -11.57
C VAL A 269 -3.43 -20.08 -10.15
N LEU A 270 -4.12 -20.86 -9.31
CA LEU A 270 -4.20 -20.70 -7.87
C LEU A 270 -3.57 -21.92 -7.20
N ASP A 271 -2.53 -21.71 -6.39
CA ASP A 271 -1.98 -22.73 -5.49
C ASP A 271 -2.79 -22.77 -4.17
N GLU A 272 -4.11 -22.82 -4.30
CA GLU A 272 -5.08 -22.85 -3.20
C GLU A 272 -5.67 -24.28 -3.06
N SER A 273 -5.87 -24.75 -1.82
CA SER A 273 -6.57 -26.01 -1.56
C SER A 273 -8.08 -25.86 -1.75
N ASP A 274 -8.77 -26.94 -2.10
CA ASP A 274 -10.24 -26.91 -2.24
C ASP A 274 -10.91 -26.46 -0.93
N GLU A 275 -10.38 -26.85 0.22
CA GLU A 275 -10.87 -26.43 1.55
C GLU A 275 -10.78 -24.90 1.76
N ALA A 276 -9.68 -24.27 1.34
CA ALA A 276 -9.50 -22.82 1.45
C ALA A 276 -10.48 -22.07 0.51
N PHE A 277 -10.69 -22.60 -0.69
CA PHE A 277 -11.65 -22.04 -1.64
C PHE A 277 -13.09 -22.13 -1.12
N GLU A 278 -13.49 -23.30 -0.62
CA GLU A 278 -14.82 -23.52 -0.05
C GLU A 278 -15.04 -22.66 1.21
N SER A 279 -14.01 -22.48 2.04
CA SER A 279 -14.07 -21.57 3.20
C SER A 279 -14.42 -20.13 2.79
N ARG A 280 -13.82 -19.63 1.70
CA ARG A 280 -14.11 -18.29 1.17
C ARG A 280 -15.54 -18.18 0.63
N ALA A 281 -15.99 -19.21 -0.10
CA ALA A 281 -17.36 -19.28 -0.60
C ALA A 281 -18.39 -19.27 0.55
N LEU A 282 -18.13 -20.05 1.60
CA LEU A 282 -18.98 -20.11 2.80
C LEU A 282 -18.99 -18.79 3.56
N SER A 283 -17.85 -18.11 3.70
CA SER A 283 -17.77 -16.79 4.34
C SER A 283 -18.66 -15.77 3.63
N ALA A 284 -18.58 -15.72 2.30
CA ALA A 284 -19.39 -14.82 1.50
C ALA A 284 -20.90 -15.11 1.60
N VAL A 285 -21.28 -16.39 1.62
CA VAL A 285 -22.69 -16.80 1.83
C VAL A 285 -23.16 -16.45 3.24
N TYR A 286 -22.31 -16.66 4.25
CA TYR A 286 -22.62 -16.34 5.64
C TYR A 286 -22.87 -14.85 5.85
N GLU A 287 -22.11 -13.97 5.20
CA GLU A 287 -22.31 -12.52 5.28
C GLU A 287 -23.70 -12.08 4.80
N PHE A 288 -24.21 -12.66 3.70
CA PHE A 288 -25.59 -12.40 3.25
C PHE A 288 -26.63 -12.87 4.27
N VAL A 289 -26.45 -14.06 4.84
CA VAL A 289 -27.39 -14.62 5.83
C VAL A 289 -27.38 -13.82 7.11
N ARG A 290 -26.19 -13.45 7.61
CA ARG A 290 -26.01 -12.66 8.83
C ARG A 290 -26.54 -11.24 8.66
N GLY A 291 -26.34 -10.61 7.50
CA GLY A 291 -26.80 -9.26 7.23
C GLY A 291 -28.32 -9.16 7.08
N MET A 292 -29.00 -10.26 6.73
CA MET A 292 -30.43 -10.26 6.37
C MET A 292 -31.23 -11.44 6.94
N PRO A 293 -31.17 -11.72 8.25
CA PRO A 293 -31.75 -12.92 8.84
C PRO A 293 -33.27 -13.01 8.63
N MET A 294 -33.98 -11.88 8.72
CA MET A 294 -35.43 -11.85 8.54
C MET A 294 -35.87 -12.13 7.10
N GLU A 295 -35.10 -11.72 6.09
CA GLU A 295 -35.41 -12.06 4.70
C GLU A 295 -35.18 -13.56 4.43
N VAL A 296 -34.17 -14.15 5.06
CA VAL A 296 -33.87 -15.59 4.93
C VAL A 296 -35.01 -16.41 5.53
N MET A 297 -35.46 -16.06 6.73
CA MET A 297 -36.59 -16.73 7.40
C MET A 297 -37.89 -16.58 6.61
N LYS A 298 -38.14 -15.40 6.03
CA LYS A 298 -39.28 -15.16 5.12
C LYS A 298 -39.21 -16.05 3.88
N SER A 299 -38.06 -16.07 3.21
CA SER A 299 -37.83 -16.85 1.99
C SER A 299 -37.99 -18.36 2.21
N ARG A 300 -37.62 -18.86 3.40
CA ARG A 300 -37.77 -20.27 3.79
C ARG A 300 -39.17 -20.63 4.30
N ASN A 301 -40.13 -19.69 4.31
CA ASN A 301 -41.45 -19.85 4.92
C ASN A 301 -41.40 -20.25 6.42
N GLU A 302 -40.33 -19.87 7.11
CA GLU A 302 -40.06 -20.18 8.53
C GLU A 302 -40.50 -19.04 9.47
N LEU A 303 -41.19 -18.02 8.95
CA LEU A 303 -41.72 -16.85 9.69
C LEU A 303 -42.52 -17.22 10.95
N ALA A 304 -43.25 -18.35 10.94
CA ALA A 304 -44.02 -18.81 12.09
C ALA A 304 -43.14 -19.33 13.24
N LEU A 305 -41.88 -19.68 12.97
CA LEU A 305 -40.88 -20.08 13.97
C LEU A 305 -40.06 -18.90 14.52
N ALA A 306 -40.19 -17.69 13.96
CA ALA A 306 -39.38 -16.53 14.32
C ALA A 306 -39.51 -16.13 15.80
N ALA A 307 -40.72 -16.20 16.37
CA ALA A 307 -40.94 -15.92 17.79
C ALA A 307 -40.23 -16.93 18.72
N ALA A 308 -40.13 -18.20 18.30
CA ALA A 308 -39.41 -19.23 19.05
C ALA A 308 -37.89 -19.13 18.87
N TYR A 309 -37.42 -18.60 17.73
CA TYR A 309 -36.01 -18.33 17.50
C TYR A 309 -35.54 -17.06 18.21
N ASP A 310 -36.34 -16.00 18.31
CA ASP A 310 -35.98 -14.80 19.08
C ASP A 310 -35.76 -15.15 20.57
N GLU A 311 -36.62 -15.99 21.16
CA GLU A 311 -36.45 -16.46 22.54
C GLU A 311 -35.23 -17.38 22.70
N LYS A 312 -34.90 -18.18 21.68
CA LYS A 312 -33.74 -19.07 21.69
C LYS A 312 -32.43 -18.32 21.44
N ILE A 313 -32.45 -17.29 20.59
CA ILE A 313 -31.33 -16.38 20.35
C ILE A 313 -31.06 -15.57 21.63
N ALA A 314 -32.09 -15.04 22.29
CA ALA A 314 -31.93 -14.34 23.57
C ALA A 314 -31.29 -15.24 24.64
N ARG A 315 -31.69 -16.52 24.73
CA ARG A 315 -31.05 -17.51 25.62
C ARG A 315 -29.59 -17.77 25.26
N ILE A 316 -29.28 -17.93 23.97
CA ILE A 316 -27.91 -18.17 23.51
C ILE A 316 -27.02 -16.95 23.77
N GLU A 317 -27.54 -15.73 23.58
CA GLU A 317 -26.84 -14.49 23.91
C GLU A 317 -26.54 -14.38 25.41
N GLU A 318 -27.49 -14.76 26.26
CA GLU A 318 -27.31 -14.79 27.72
C GLU A 318 -26.28 -15.85 28.15
N GLU A 319 -26.36 -17.06 27.60
CA GLU A 319 -25.38 -18.13 27.85
C GLU A 319 -23.98 -17.76 27.35
N SER A 320 -23.87 -17.13 26.19
CA SER A 320 -22.59 -16.66 25.64
C SER A 320 -21.99 -15.52 26.47
N LYS A 321 -22.83 -14.62 27.00
CA LYS A 321 -22.38 -13.56 27.91
C LYS A 321 -21.82 -14.16 29.21
N LEU A 322 -22.53 -15.13 29.79
CA LEU A 322 -22.08 -15.81 31.00
C LEU A 322 -20.77 -16.59 30.76
N ALA A 323 -20.63 -17.26 29.61
CA ALA A 323 -19.42 -17.99 29.25
C ALA A 323 -18.22 -17.04 29.06
N LEU A 324 -18.43 -15.86 28.48
CA LEU A 324 -17.40 -14.83 28.34
C LEU A 324 -16.95 -14.32 29.71
N GLU A 325 -17.90 -13.99 30.61
CA GLU A 325 -17.60 -13.56 31.98
C GLU A 325 -16.85 -14.63 32.79
N GLN A 326 -17.13 -15.92 32.55
CA GLN A 326 -16.39 -17.02 33.17
C GLN A 326 -14.97 -17.16 32.61
N ARG A 327 -14.81 -16.96 31.29
CA ARG A 327 -13.50 -17.00 30.64
C ARG A 327 -12.62 -15.85 31.12
N ASP A 328 -13.17 -14.64 31.20
CA ASP A 328 -12.44 -13.46 31.65
C ASP A 328 -12.03 -13.59 33.12
N ARG A 329 -12.90 -14.17 33.98
CA ARG A 329 -12.53 -14.55 35.34
C ARG A 329 -11.39 -15.57 35.41
N LYS A 330 -11.41 -16.60 34.56
CA LYS A 330 -10.31 -17.59 34.49
C LYS A 330 -9.01 -16.97 34.00
N ASN A 331 -9.08 -16.08 33.00
CA ASN A 331 -7.89 -15.39 32.50
C ASN A 331 -7.28 -14.50 33.57
N LEU A 332 -8.09 -13.77 34.34
CA LEU A 332 -7.59 -12.97 35.46
C LEU A 332 -6.89 -13.84 36.52
N GLN A 333 -7.47 -14.99 36.87
CA GLN A 333 -6.83 -15.95 37.78
C GLN A 333 -5.50 -16.50 37.25
N LEU A 334 -5.42 -16.79 35.95
CA LEU A 334 -4.19 -17.23 35.29
C LEU A 334 -3.14 -16.12 35.26
N GLU A 335 -3.52 -14.87 35.02
CA GLU A 335 -2.62 -13.73 35.05
C GLU A 335 -2.05 -13.50 36.46
N GLU A 336 -2.87 -13.61 37.50
CA GLU A 336 -2.44 -13.56 38.91
C GLU A 336 -1.46 -14.70 39.23
N GLU A 337 -1.72 -15.92 38.76
CA GLU A 337 -0.84 -17.07 38.98
C GLU A 337 0.49 -16.96 38.20
N ILE A 338 0.45 -16.47 36.96
CA ILE A 338 1.65 -16.17 36.18
C ILE A 338 2.49 -15.09 36.87
N ALA A 339 1.86 -14.05 37.43
CA ALA A 339 2.56 -13.01 38.17
C ALA A 339 3.24 -13.58 39.44
N ARG A 340 2.55 -14.46 40.18
CA ARG A 340 3.12 -15.16 41.34
C ARG A 340 4.33 -16.01 40.95
N LEU A 341 4.19 -16.84 39.91
CA LEU A 341 5.26 -17.73 39.44
C LEU A 341 6.46 -16.95 38.89
N LYS A 342 6.24 -15.81 38.23
CA LYS A 342 7.33 -14.91 37.82
C LYS A 342 8.10 -14.36 39.03
N GLY A 343 7.40 -13.91 40.07
CA GLY A 343 8.04 -13.44 41.30
C GLY A 343 8.83 -14.55 42.03
N GLU A 344 8.31 -15.77 42.07
CA GLU A 344 9.05 -16.93 42.60
C GLU A 344 10.28 -17.28 41.77
N ASN A 345 10.17 -17.22 40.44
CA ASN A 345 11.29 -17.51 39.54
C ASN A 345 12.39 -16.45 39.63
N GLU A 346 12.04 -15.17 39.76
CA GLU A 346 13.01 -14.09 40.02
C GLU A 346 13.74 -14.31 41.35
N ARG A 347 13.00 -14.70 42.40
CA ARG A 347 13.58 -15.03 43.71
C ARG A 347 14.54 -16.22 43.63
N LEU A 348 14.15 -17.30 42.93
CA LEU A 348 14.99 -18.47 42.72
C LEU A 348 16.22 -18.14 41.88
N SER A 349 16.07 -17.35 40.82
CA SER A 349 17.17 -16.87 39.99
C SER A 349 18.18 -16.05 40.81
N GLY A 350 17.71 -15.17 41.69
CA GLY A 350 18.57 -14.44 42.62
C GLY A 350 19.34 -15.35 43.58
N ILE A 351 18.70 -16.40 44.11
CA ILE A 351 19.37 -17.41 44.94
C ILE A 351 20.44 -18.17 44.14
N VAL A 352 20.13 -18.59 42.91
CA VAL A 352 21.08 -19.29 42.03
C VAL A 352 22.29 -18.41 41.73
N GLU A 353 22.10 -17.11 41.50
CA GLU A 353 23.20 -16.17 41.25
C GLU A 353 24.10 -15.98 42.49
N VAL A 354 23.52 -15.90 43.68
CA VAL A 354 24.27 -15.85 44.96
C VAL A 354 25.06 -17.14 45.20
N VAL A 355 24.46 -18.29 44.90
CA VAL A 355 25.11 -19.61 45.03
C VAL A 355 26.26 -19.74 44.02
N ARG A 356 26.05 -19.34 42.76
CA ARG A 356 27.11 -19.32 41.72
C ARG A 356 28.29 -18.43 42.15
N LYS A 357 28.03 -17.24 42.71
CA LYS A 357 29.08 -16.35 43.24
C LYS A 357 29.83 -16.95 44.44
N SER A 358 29.19 -17.82 45.20
CA SER A 358 29.75 -18.41 46.42
C SER A 358 30.54 -19.70 46.16
N LEU A 359 30.29 -20.39 45.04
CA LEU A 359 30.95 -21.66 44.70
C LEU A 359 32.18 -21.51 43.79
N GLY A 360 32.33 -20.39 43.06
CA GLY A 360 33.39 -20.22 42.05
C GLY A 360 33.14 -21.11 40.81
N ASP A 361 33.56 -20.66 39.62
CA ASP A 361 33.21 -21.25 38.32
C ASP A 361 33.32 -22.78 38.21
#